data_AF-A0A1W7AAI5-F1
#
_entry.id   AF-A0A1W7AAI5-F1
#
_cell.length_a   1.000
_cell.length_b   1.000
_cell.length_c   1.000
_cell.angle_alpha   90.00
_cell.angle_beta   90.00
_cell.angle_gamma   90.00
#
_symmetry.space_group_name_H-M   'P 1'
#
loop_
_entity.id
_entity.type
_entity.pdbx_description
1 polymer ?
#
loop_
_entity_poly.entity_id
_entity_poly.type
_entity_poly.pdbx_seq_one_letter_code
_entity_poly.pdbx_strand_id
1 'polypeptide(L)'
;MMNTHAQEMIRESENKEIHLKMIEFNVRGNDVVATFLYEDLFEAEDVHLAPRPKDPMFLHVDDLEEITEALDEKGIAYHIRNDEFI
;
A
#
# COMPACT_ATOMS: atom_id res chain seq x y z
N MET A 1 -18.84 0.73 8.31
CA MET A 1 -18.74 0.70 6.83
C MET A 1 -17.26 0.76 6.58
N MET A 2 -16.68 -0.25 5.94
CA MET A 2 -15.23 -0.40 5.85
C MET A 2 -14.60 0.76 5.07
N ASN A 3 -13.50 1.33 5.59
CA ASN A 3 -12.75 2.40 4.97
C ASN A 3 -12.46 2.13 3.47
N THR A 4 -12.72 3.11 2.60
CA THR A 4 -12.54 2.97 1.16
C THR A 4 -11.09 2.74 0.77
N HIS A 5 -10.14 3.32 1.51
CA HIS A 5 -8.72 3.13 1.25
C HIS A 5 -8.28 1.71 1.62
N ALA A 6 -8.78 1.16 2.73
CA ALA A 6 -8.54 -0.24 3.10
C ALA A 6 -9.05 -1.21 2.01
N GLN A 7 -10.25 -0.96 1.47
CA GLN A 7 -10.80 -1.76 0.38
C GLN A 7 -9.92 -1.73 -0.87
N GLU A 8 -9.40 -0.56 -1.22
CA GLU A 8 -8.50 -0.42 -2.36
C GLU A 8 -7.16 -1.14 -2.16
N MET A 9 -6.59 -1.08 -0.96
CA MET A 9 -5.33 -1.75 -0.62
C MET A 9 -5.48 -3.27 -0.66
N ILE A 10 -6.58 -3.79 -0.13
CA ILE A 10 -6.90 -5.22 -0.19
C ILE A 10 -7.07 -5.66 -1.65
N ARG A 11 -7.82 -4.90 -2.45
CA ARG A 11 -7.99 -5.19 -3.87
C ARG A 11 -6.66 -5.23 -4.62
N GLU A 12 -5.75 -4.30 -4.32
CA GLU A 12 -4.41 -4.27 -4.91
C GLU A 12 -3.59 -5.50 -4.49
N SER A 13 -3.65 -5.91 -3.21
CA SER A 13 -2.95 -7.10 -2.70
C SER A 13 -3.45 -8.41 -3.32
N GLU A 14 -4.72 -8.46 -3.73
CA GLU A 14 -5.33 -9.61 -4.41
C GLU A 14 -4.97 -9.66 -5.90
N ASN A 15 -4.33 -8.60 -6.44
CA ASN A 15 -3.90 -8.57 -7.83
C ASN A 15 -2.68 -9.45 -8.07
N LYS A 16 -2.95 -10.66 -8.56
CA LYS A 16 -1.95 -11.69 -8.87
C LYS A 16 -0.98 -11.29 -9.98
N GLU A 17 -1.30 -10.27 -10.78
CA GLU A 17 -0.44 -9.86 -11.88
C GLU A 17 0.73 -9.00 -11.42
N ILE A 18 0.66 -8.30 -10.28
CA ILE A 18 1.65 -7.27 -9.89
C ILE A 18 2.48 -7.69 -8.68
N HIS A 19 2.12 -8.79 -8.00
CA HIS A 19 2.80 -9.34 -6.82
C HIS A 19 3.18 -8.28 -5.78
N LEU A 20 2.17 -7.68 -5.14
CA LEU A 20 2.39 -6.75 -4.04
C LEU A 20 3.12 -7.47 -2.88
N LYS A 21 4.28 -6.94 -2.51
CA LYS A 21 5.08 -7.44 -1.40
C LYS A 21 4.60 -6.90 -0.07
N MET A 22 4.41 -5.57 0.00
CA MET A 22 3.98 -4.88 1.22
C MET A 22 3.53 -3.44 0.93
N ILE A 23 2.91 -2.81 1.92
CA ILE A 23 2.54 -1.39 1.90
C ILE A 23 3.41 -0.63 2.91
N GLU A 24 3.99 0.50 2.51
CA GLU A 24 4.70 1.40 3.42
C GLU A 24 3.86 2.65 3.71
N PHE A 25 3.55 2.89 4.98
CA PHE A 25 2.88 4.10 5.46
C PHE A 25 3.92 5.08 6.01
N ASN A 26 4.10 6.22 5.35
CA ASN A 26 4.93 7.32 5.86
C ASN A 26 4.03 8.37 6.53
N VAL A 27 4.10 8.46 7.84
CA VAL A 27 3.27 9.37 8.67
C VAL A 27 4.05 10.67 8.90
N ARG A 28 3.41 11.81 8.62
CA ARG A 28 3.97 13.16 8.81
C ARG A 28 2.89 14.09 9.38
N GLY A 29 2.93 14.29 10.69
CA GLY A 29 1.87 15.01 11.38
C GLY A 29 0.54 14.28 11.20
N ASN A 30 -0.41 14.92 10.51
CA ASN A 30 -1.73 14.34 10.25
C ASN A 30 -1.84 13.65 8.89
N ASP A 31 -0.83 13.80 8.03
CA ASP A 31 -0.83 13.22 6.69
C ASP A 31 -0.13 11.86 6.70
N VAL A 32 -0.66 10.90 5.94
CA VAL A 32 -0.03 9.60 5.72
C VAL A 32 0.06 9.34 4.22
N VAL A 33 1.26 9.01 3.75
CA VAL A 33 1.48 8.56 2.37
C VAL A 33 1.67 7.05 2.37
N ALA A 34 0.74 6.33 1.75
CA ALA A 34 0.82 4.89 1.55
C ALA A 34 1.45 4.58 0.19
N THR A 35 2.60 3.90 0.20
CA THR A 35 3.34 3.47 -0.99
C THR A 35 3.25 1.95 -1.14
N PHE A 36 2.97 1.48 -2.35
CA PHE A 36 2.87 0.06 -2.66
C PHE A 36 4.22 -0.47 -3.13
N LEU A 37 4.78 -1.42 -2.40
CA LEU A 37 6.05 -2.07 -2.73
C LEU A 37 5.75 -3.44 -3.33
N TYR A 38 6.22 -3.67 -4.54
CA TYR A 38 6.00 -4.90 -5.30
C TYR A 38 7.26 -5.77 -5.27
N GLU A 39 7.10 -7.07 -5.49
CA GLU A 39 8.26 -7.94 -5.74
C GLU A 39 8.87 -7.61 -7.11
N ASP A 40 10.19 -7.62 -7.21
CA ASP A 40 10.92 -7.49 -8.48
C ASP A 40 10.72 -8.78 -9.30
N LEU A 41 9.52 -8.97 -9.85
CA LEU A 41 9.15 -10.17 -10.60
C LEU A 41 8.97 -9.95 -12.12
N PHE A 42 9.32 -8.77 -12.64
CA PHE A 42 9.12 -8.47 -14.06
C PHE A 42 10.44 -8.35 -14.82
N GLU A 43 10.96 -9.49 -15.30
CA GLU A 43 11.62 -9.51 -16.61
C GLU A 43 10.52 -9.59 -17.69
N ALA A 44 9.74 -8.51 -17.85
CA ALA A 44 8.82 -8.43 -18.97
C ALA A 44 9.64 -8.15 -20.25
N GLU A 45 9.65 -9.09 -21.20
CA GLU A 45 10.27 -8.89 -22.53
C GLU A 45 9.68 -7.68 -23.28
N ASP A 46 8.45 -7.28 -22.95
CA ASP A 46 7.78 -6.09 -23.45
C ASP A 46 7.36 -5.15 -22.29
N VAL A 47 8.05 -4.02 -22.18
CA VAL A 47 7.81 -2.97 -21.18
C VAL A 47 6.41 -2.35 -21.25
N HIS A 48 5.69 -2.51 -22.37
CA HIS A 48 4.33 -2.01 -22.52
C HIS A 48 3.27 -2.92 -21.89
N LEU A 49 3.61 -4.19 -21.62
CA LEU A 49 2.76 -5.17 -20.94
C LEU A 49 3.10 -5.34 -19.47
N ALA A 50 4.17 -4.70 -19.00
CA ALA A 50 4.57 -4.74 -17.60
C ALA A 50 3.45 -4.15 -16.70
N PRO A 51 3.03 -4.88 -15.66
CA PRO A 51 2.09 -4.37 -14.65
C PRO A 51 2.61 -3.05 -14.08
N ARG A 52 1.75 -2.04 -14.03
CA ARG A 52 2.14 -0.73 -13.51
C ARG A 52 1.94 -0.70 -12.00
N PRO A 53 2.94 -0.24 -11.23
CA PRO A 53 2.76 0.01 -9.82
C PRO A 53 1.65 1.04 -9.61
N LYS A 54 0.84 0.84 -8.59
CA LYS A 54 -0.21 1.78 -8.18
C LYS A 54 0.42 3.06 -7.65
N ASP A 55 -0.23 4.18 -7.95
CA ASP A 55 0.16 5.47 -7.41
C ASP A 55 0.07 5.47 -5.86
N PRO A 56 0.93 6.24 -5.16
CA PRO A 56 0.80 6.42 -3.72
C PRO A 56 -0.57 6.98 -3.35
N MET A 57 -1.10 6.53 -2.22
CA MET A 57 -2.36 7.04 -1.67
C MET A 57 -2.08 8.02 -0.53
N PHE A 58 -2.80 9.12 -0.52
CA PHE A 58 -2.77 10.11 0.56
C PHE A 58 -3.95 9.86 1.49
N LEU A 59 -3.65 9.70 2.77
CA LEU A 59 -4.59 9.35 3.82
C LEU A 59 -4.45 10.33 4.98
N HIS A 60 -5.44 10.36 5.87
CA HIS A 60 -5.32 11.04 7.15
C HIS A 60 -4.87 10.06 8.23
N VAL A 61 -4.14 10.54 9.24
CA VAL A 61 -3.65 9.70 10.35
C VAL A 61 -4.79 9.03 11.12
N ASP A 62 -5.95 9.67 11.19
CA ASP A 62 -7.15 9.13 11.84
C ASP A 62 -7.69 7.87 11.15
N ASP A 63 -7.40 7.68 9.85
CA ASP A 63 -7.80 6.50 9.10
C ASP A 63 -6.84 5.32 9.29
N LEU A 64 -5.64 5.57 9.83
CA LEU A 64 -4.56 4.59 9.82
C LEU A 64 -4.87 3.36 10.66
N GLU A 65 -5.51 3.53 11.83
CA GLU A 65 -5.89 2.44 12.72
C GLU A 65 -6.84 1.47 12.01
N GLU A 66 -7.98 1.97 11.49
CA GLU A 66 -8.96 1.15 10.77
C GLU A 66 -8.34 0.45 9.54
N ILE A 67 -7.45 1.14 8.81
CA ILE A 67 -6.78 0.55 7.66
C ILE A 67 -5.85 -0.59 8.09
N THR A 68 -5.00 -0.38 9.10
CA THR A 68 -4.04 -1.40 9.52
C THR A 68 -4.70 -2.63 10.13
N GLU A 69 -5.80 -2.46 10.89
CA GLU A 69 -6.61 -3.58 11.36
C GLU A 69 -7.13 -4.44 10.20
N ALA A 70 -7.66 -3.79 9.14
CA ALA A 70 -8.15 -4.50 7.96
C ALA A 70 -7.03 -5.23 7.20
N LEU A 71 -5.80 -4.68 7.18
CA LEU A 71 -4.64 -5.35 6.58
C LEU A 71 -4.18 -6.55 7.40
N ASP A 72 -4.16 -6.42 8.73
CA ASP A 72 -3.80 -7.49 9.66
C ASP A 72 -4.78 -8.68 9.55
N GLU A 73 -6.09 -8.40 9.50
CA GLU A 73 -7.13 -9.42 9.28
C GLU A 73 -6.94 -10.21 7.97
N LYS A 74 -6.36 -9.57 6.95
CA LYS A 74 -6.09 -10.17 5.64
C LYS A 74 -4.68 -10.76 5.53
N GLY A 75 -3.84 -10.59 6.54
CA GLY A 75 -2.44 -11.01 6.51
C GLY A 75 -1.61 -10.26 5.47
N ILE A 76 -1.98 -9.02 5.15
CA ILE A 76 -1.24 -8.17 4.19
C ILE A 76 -0.11 -7.47 4.94
N ALA A 77 1.12 -7.67 4.48
CA ALA A 77 2.29 -7.07 5.09
C ALA A 77 2.30 -5.54 4.92
N TYR A 78 2.58 -4.81 5.99
CA TYR A 78 2.82 -3.38 5.95
C TYR A 78 3.92 -2.95 6.92
N HIS A 79 4.41 -1.73 6.72
CA HIS A 79 5.38 -1.08 7.60
C HIS A 79 4.99 0.39 7.80
N ILE A 80 5.03 0.86 9.04
CA ILE A 80 4.75 2.25 9.39
C ILE A 80 6.06 2.96 9.71
N ARG A 81 6.30 4.08 9.06
CA ARG A 81 7.44 4.97 9.31
C ARG A 81 6.95 6.32 9.80
N ASN A 82 7.50 6.77 10.91
CA ASN A 82 7.36 8.13 11.39
C ASN A 82 8.63 8.90 11.00
N ASP A 83 8.66 9.47 9.79
CA ASP A 83 9.76 10.36 9.38
C ASP A 83 9.51 11.75 9.99
N GLU A 84 9.90 11.93 11.25
CA GLU A 84 10.21 13.27 11.76
C GLU A 84 11.56 13.68 11.14
N PHE A 85 11.55 14.46 10.06
CA PHE A 85 12.76 15.12 9.59
C PHE A 85 13.22 16.11 10.68
N ILE A 86 14.28 15.75 11.40
CA ILE A 86 15.02 16.63 12.33
C ILE A 86 15.86 17.63 11.52
#